data_AF-A0A6L7XB78-F1
#
_entry.id   AF-A0A6L7XB78-F1
#
_cell.length_a   1.000
_cell.length_b   1.000
_cell.length_c   1.000
_cell.angle_alpha   90.00
_cell.angle_beta   90.00
_cell.angle_gamma   90.00
#
_symmetry.space_group_name_H-M   'P 1'
#
loop_
_entity.id
_entity.type
_entity.pdbx_description
1 polymer ?
#
loop_
_entity_poly.entity_id
_entity_poly.type
_entity_poly.pdbx_seq_one_letter_code
_entity_poly.pdbx_strand_id
1 'polypeptide(L)'
;MSQRVLATSFWDNANLDAWEIPFGLWIEEIVFWLTTHIKGFLDAVKWPVDKLLELIIDNLLQDWLPWPVVLLMFFLLGVATRNILVGLGSAAGLLICGLLGNEYWDLTMETLGMIIVAVLICTVIGIPLGILAARVDAFWSRLRPVLDGMQVIHPFVYLLPIIFLFGVRRTPGVLATLVFALPPIVRLTNLGIRQVPSDVVEAARAFGATEFRILREVQMPLARPSIMAGLNQTLLLSLSMVGIVAIIAGGGLGKPILTALNTADIPVGASAGAGLYFVGVLLDRISQPEESDDRRSLLARIRSAWVTRIDPVVPGVPGMEADPETPTLAGPAAPAAPRLTVSHRIGAAAALIGGLLAAFSVLLTWGNDAGLLSGWARFDDNDLPGAHSGLDATGGSWFGIVFGLVALVVAFGGASALWRPRSREKFMAGGAAFLAAGLVLASLAAAYLTVSPRGENYSHGPGVWLGLLGALIVLGGGAAAALRMR
;
A
#
# COMPACT_ATOMS: atom_id res chain seq x y z
N MET A 1 8.84 34.66 -39.05
CA MET A 1 8.96 36.12 -39.19
C MET A 1 7.69 36.75 -38.64
N SER A 2 7.58 36.83 -37.30
CA SER A 2 6.44 37.43 -36.59
C SER A 2 6.73 38.92 -36.39
N GLN A 3 5.79 39.79 -36.74
CA GLN A 3 5.93 41.24 -36.59
C GLN A 3 6.08 41.57 -35.10
N ARG A 4 7.29 41.96 -34.68
CA ARG A 4 7.54 42.52 -33.35
C ARG A 4 6.81 43.87 -33.27
N VAL A 5 5.66 43.87 -32.60
CA VAL A 5 5.00 45.10 -32.16
C VAL A 5 6.01 45.83 -31.26
N LEU A 6 6.49 47.00 -31.71
CA LEU A 6 7.38 47.83 -30.91
C LEU A 6 6.57 48.32 -29.71
N ALA A 7 6.77 47.71 -28.56
CA ALA A 7 6.13 48.07 -27.30
C ALA A 7 6.40 49.56 -26.99
N THR A 8 5.34 50.32 -26.77
CA THR A 8 5.38 51.79 -26.69
C THR A 8 5.72 52.33 -25.30
N SER A 9 5.84 51.46 -24.28
CA SER A 9 6.15 51.81 -22.89
C SER A 9 7.00 50.73 -22.22
N PHE A 10 8.04 51.11 -21.47
CA PHE A 10 8.93 50.19 -20.73
C PHE A 10 8.17 49.16 -19.86
N TRP A 11 7.02 49.57 -19.33
CA TRP A 11 6.18 48.74 -18.45
C TRP A 11 5.20 47.81 -19.19
N ASP A 12 5.21 47.82 -20.52
CA ASP A 12 4.44 46.88 -21.32
C ASP A 12 5.05 45.48 -21.20
N ASN A 13 4.21 44.47 -20.91
CA ASN A 13 4.64 43.08 -20.80
C ASN A 13 5.33 42.60 -22.10
N ALA A 14 4.96 43.15 -23.26
CA ALA A 14 5.59 42.83 -24.54
C ALA A 14 7.07 43.22 -24.61
N ASN A 15 7.55 44.14 -23.77
CA ASN A 15 8.98 44.43 -23.65
C ASN A 15 9.74 43.29 -22.95
N LEU A 16 9.11 42.56 -22.03
CA LEU A 16 9.74 41.43 -21.36
C LEU A 16 10.02 40.29 -22.36
N ASP A 17 9.14 40.09 -23.35
CA ASP A 17 9.29 39.10 -24.41
C ASP A 17 10.53 39.35 -25.30
N ALA A 18 11.10 40.56 -25.28
CA ALA A 18 12.36 40.86 -25.98
C ALA A 18 13.61 40.38 -25.22
N TRP A 19 13.50 40.12 -23.90
CA TRP A 19 14.60 39.64 -23.04
C TRP A 19 14.51 38.13 -22.82
N GLU A 20 14.62 37.37 -23.90
CA GLU A 20 14.61 35.90 -23.85
C GLU A 20 15.99 35.36 -23.43
N ILE A 21 16.04 34.68 -22.28
CA ILE A 21 17.22 33.90 -21.88
C ILE A 21 17.08 32.52 -22.55
N PRO A 22 17.99 32.13 -23.47
CA PRO A 22 17.87 30.88 -24.23
C PRO A 22 18.32 29.66 -23.40
N PHE A 23 17.78 29.52 -22.18
CA PHE A 23 18.15 28.47 -21.24
C PHE A 23 17.95 27.06 -21.82
N GLY A 24 16.92 26.88 -22.66
CA GLY A 24 16.68 25.62 -23.36
C GLY A 24 17.85 25.20 -24.25
N LEU A 25 18.44 26.13 -25.01
CA LEU A 25 19.60 25.85 -25.87
C LEU A 25 20.83 25.46 -25.05
N TRP A 26 21.03 26.08 -23.89
CA TRP A 26 22.13 25.73 -22.99
C TRP A 26 21.99 24.31 -22.46
N ILE A 27 20.78 23.90 -22.08
CA ILE A 27 20.51 22.53 -21.62
C ILE A 27 20.70 21.52 -22.75
N GLU A 28 20.23 21.84 -23.97
CA GLU A 28 20.43 20.99 -25.14
C GLU A 28 21.94 20.77 -25.42
N GLU A 29 22.74 21.84 -25.39
CA GLU A 29 24.19 21.76 -25.59
C GLU A 29 24.87 20.92 -24.51
N ILE A 30 24.48 21.07 -23.24
CA ILE A 30 24.99 20.27 -22.12
C ILE A 30 24.65 18.78 -22.32
N VAL A 31 23.39 18.46 -22.65
CA VAL A 31 22.95 17.08 -22.86
C VAL A 31 23.69 16.45 -24.05
N PHE A 32 23.84 17.19 -25.16
CA PHE A 32 24.59 16.72 -26.32
C PHE A 32 26.07 16.48 -25.98
N TRP A 33 26.70 17.39 -25.23
CA TRP A 33 28.08 17.23 -24.81
C TRP A 33 28.26 16.01 -23.90
N LEU A 34 27.37 15.81 -22.92
CA LEU A 34 27.39 14.68 -21.98
C LEU A 34 27.22 13.33 -22.70
N THR A 35 26.22 13.23 -23.58
CA THR A 35 25.94 11.99 -24.34
C THR A 35 27.06 11.65 -25.32
N THR A 36 27.81 12.64 -25.81
CA THR A 36 28.91 12.42 -26.76
C THR A 36 30.22 12.07 -26.07
N HIS A 37 30.56 12.75 -24.96
CA HIS A 37 31.89 12.64 -24.32
C HIS A 37 31.93 11.67 -23.13
N ILE A 38 30.81 11.50 -22.42
CA ILE A 38 30.76 10.77 -21.13
C ILE A 38 29.94 9.47 -21.26
N LYS A 39 29.61 9.04 -22.49
CA LYS A 39 28.80 7.84 -22.74
C LYS A 39 29.27 6.59 -21.99
N GLY A 40 30.58 6.32 -21.97
CA GLY A 40 31.12 5.15 -21.26
C GLY A 40 30.83 5.15 -19.75
N PHE A 41 30.84 6.33 -19.11
CA PHE A 41 30.45 6.46 -17.70
C PHE A 41 28.93 6.34 -17.53
N LEU A 42 28.13 6.93 -18.43
CA LEU A 42 26.66 6.78 -18.39
C LEU A 42 26.26 5.31 -18.53
N ASP A 43 26.89 4.57 -19.45
CA ASP A 43 26.67 3.14 -19.63
C ASP A 43 27.12 2.34 -18.39
N ALA A 44 28.22 2.73 -17.73
CA ALA A 44 28.66 2.11 -16.48
C ALA A 44 27.67 2.34 -15.32
N VAL A 45 27.03 3.52 -15.25
CA VAL A 45 25.98 3.82 -14.25
C VAL A 45 24.68 3.09 -14.58
N LYS A 46 24.34 2.95 -15.85
CA LYS A 46 23.14 2.25 -16.35
C LYS A 46 23.23 0.74 -16.14
N TRP A 47 24.41 0.16 -16.39
CA TRP A 47 24.66 -1.28 -16.35
C TRP A 47 24.15 -2.00 -15.09
N PRO A 48 24.44 -1.58 -13.85
CA PRO A 48 23.95 -2.29 -12.67
C PRO A 48 22.43 -2.23 -12.55
N VAL A 49 21.80 -1.13 -12.96
CA VAL A 49 20.34 -0.99 -12.93
C VAL A 49 19.71 -1.93 -13.96
N ASP A 50 20.23 -1.95 -15.19
CA ASP A 50 19.76 -2.85 -16.24
C ASP A 50 19.90 -4.31 -15.82
N LYS A 51 21.06 -4.70 -15.28
CA LYS A 51 21.30 -6.07 -14.82
C LYS A 51 20.41 -6.47 -13.67
N LEU A 52 20.11 -5.57 -12.74
CA LEU A 52 19.15 -5.85 -11.67
C LEU A 52 17.72 -5.97 -12.20
N LEU A 53 17.34 -5.17 -13.19
CA LEU A 53 16.02 -5.26 -13.83
C LEU A 53 15.87 -6.56 -14.63
N GLU A 54 16.86 -6.92 -15.44
CA GLU A 54 16.91 -8.20 -16.16
C GLU A 54 16.87 -9.39 -15.18
N LEU A 55 17.65 -9.32 -14.09
CA LEU A 55 17.70 -10.39 -13.10
C LEU A 55 16.37 -10.56 -12.34
N ILE A 56 15.77 -9.47 -11.88
CA ILE A 56 14.60 -9.51 -11.00
C ILE A 56 13.29 -9.63 -11.79
N ILE A 57 13.12 -8.86 -12.85
CA ILE A 57 11.87 -8.85 -13.61
C ILE A 57 11.86 -10.00 -14.62
N ASP A 58 12.81 -9.98 -15.56
CA ASP A 58 12.76 -10.85 -16.74
C ASP A 58 13.10 -12.30 -16.32
N ASN A 59 14.25 -12.51 -15.68
CA ASN A 59 14.68 -13.86 -15.31
C ASN A 59 13.91 -14.42 -14.12
N LEU A 60 13.83 -13.70 -12.99
CA LEU A 60 13.28 -14.24 -11.75
C LEU A 60 11.75 -14.24 -11.75
N LEU A 61 11.10 -13.09 -11.91
CA LEU A 61 9.64 -12.97 -11.74
C LEU A 61 8.82 -13.46 -12.93
N GLN A 62 9.33 -13.33 -14.17
CA GLN A 62 8.60 -13.71 -15.38
C GLN A 62 9.00 -15.10 -15.90
N ASP A 63 10.29 -15.38 -16.08
CA ASP A 63 10.72 -16.64 -16.71
C ASP A 63 10.81 -17.82 -15.73
N TRP A 64 11.36 -17.61 -14.52
CA TRP A 64 11.68 -18.72 -13.61
C TRP A 64 10.57 -19.09 -12.63
N LEU A 65 9.77 -18.12 -12.16
CA LEU A 65 8.76 -18.37 -11.13
C LEU A 65 7.35 -18.45 -11.71
N PRO A 66 6.70 -19.63 -11.67
CA PRO A 66 5.27 -19.72 -11.90
C PRO A 66 4.50 -18.85 -10.90
N TRP A 67 3.38 -18.26 -11.34
CA TRP A 67 2.55 -17.37 -10.51
C TRP A 67 2.19 -17.94 -9.11
N PRO A 68 1.90 -19.25 -8.91
CA PRO A 68 1.60 -19.76 -7.57
C PRO A 68 2.81 -19.71 -6.62
N VAL A 69 4.02 -19.86 -7.16
CA VAL A 69 5.27 -19.78 -6.40
C VAL A 69 5.51 -18.34 -5.94
N VAL A 70 5.21 -17.36 -6.79
CA VAL A 70 5.26 -15.94 -6.41
C VAL A 70 4.29 -15.64 -5.28
N LEU A 71 3.05 -16.13 -5.36
CA LEU A 71 2.07 -15.97 -4.27
C LEU A 71 2.56 -16.59 -2.97
N LEU A 72 3.11 -17.81 -3.03
CA LEU A 72 3.66 -18.49 -1.86
C LEU A 72 4.85 -17.72 -1.28
N MET A 73 5.73 -17.18 -2.12
CA MET A 73 6.89 -16.39 -1.71
C MET A 73 6.44 -15.14 -0.94
N PHE A 74 5.50 -14.36 -1.49
CA PHE A 74 4.98 -13.17 -0.81
C PHE A 74 4.14 -13.50 0.43
N PHE A 75 3.44 -14.64 0.44
CA PHE A 75 2.79 -15.17 1.64
C PHE A 75 3.81 -15.42 2.75
N LEU A 76 4.85 -16.20 2.45
CA LEU A 76 5.91 -16.53 3.39
C LEU A 76 6.66 -15.28 3.86
N LEU A 77 6.90 -14.32 2.96
CA LEU A 77 7.52 -13.05 3.28
C LEU A 77 6.66 -12.25 4.29
N GLY A 78 5.36 -12.10 4.03
CA GLY A 78 4.46 -11.39 4.96
C GLY A 78 4.28 -12.10 6.31
N VAL A 79 4.30 -13.44 6.32
CA VAL A 79 4.30 -14.25 7.55
C VAL A 79 5.59 -14.06 8.34
N ALA A 80 6.74 -14.02 7.65
CA ALA A 80 8.06 -13.87 8.23
C ALA A 80 8.27 -12.47 8.83
N THR A 81 7.82 -11.42 8.12
CA THR A 81 8.02 -10.03 8.57
C THR A 81 7.00 -9.59 9.61
N ARG A 82 5.76 -10.06 9.52
CA ARG A 82 4.64 -9.58 10.36
C ARG A 82 3.86 -10.72 10.97
N ASN A 83 2.91 -11.28 10.22
CA ASN A 83 1.97 -12.29 10.71
C ASN A 83 1.27 -12.98 9.54
N ILE A 84 0.55 -14.07 9.86
CA ILE A 84 -0.14 -14.88 8.85
C ILE A 84 -1.25 -14.10 8.12
N LEU A 85 -1.86 -13.09 8.74
CA LEU A 85 -2.88 -12.26 8.08
C LEU A 85 -2.25 -11.35 7.02
N VAL A 86 -1.07 -10.78 7.30
CA VAL A 86 -0.32 -9.99 6.32
C VAL A 86 0.12 -10.87 5.17
N GLY A 87 0.66 -12.06 5.44
CA GLY A 87 1.01 -13.02 4.38
C GLY A 87 -0.20 -13.41 3.53
N LEU A 88 -1.33 -13.76 4.16
CA LEU A 88 -2.55 -14.11 3.44
C LEU A 88 -3.08 -12.92 2.62
N GLY A 89 -3.06 -11.71 3.20
CA GLY A 89 -3.46 -10.48 2.53
C GLY A 89 -2.59 -10.13 1.33
N SER A 90 -1.27 -10.30 1.44
CA SER A 90 -0.32 -10.08 0.34
C SER A 90 -0.53 -11.07 -0.80
N ALA A 91 -0.70 -12.36 -0.49
CA ALA A 91 -0.98 -13.37 -1.51
C ALA A 91 -2.36 -13.17 -2.16
N ALA A 92 -3.39 -12.85 -1.37
CA ALA A 92 -4.71 -12.56 -1.90
C ALA A 92 -4.69 -11.30 -2.79
N GLY A 93 -3.99 -10.24 -2.38
CA GLY A 93 -3.84 -9.01 -3.17
C GLY A 93 -3.18 -9.27 -4.52
N LEU A 94 -2.07 -10.02 -4.54
CA LEU A 94 -1.40 -10.40 -5.79
C LEU A 94 -2.25 -11.32 -6.66
N LEU A 95 -2.98 -12.26 -6.05
CA LEU A 95 -3.91 -13.12 -6.78
C LEU A 95 -4.99 -12.26 -7.46
N ILE A 96 -5.57 -11.30 -6.73
CA ILE A 96 -6.52 -10.36 -7.30
C ILE A 96 -5.88 -9.61 -8.47
N CYS A 97 -4.65 -9.09 -8.34
CA CYS A 97 -3.96 -8.43 -9.45
C CYS A 97 -3.87 -9.29 -10.70
N GLY A 98 -3.57 -10.59 -10.58
CA GLY A 98 -3.54 -11.52 -11.71
C GLY A 98 -4.92 -11.81 -12.31
N LEU A 99 -5.99 -11.71 -11.51
CA LEU A 99 -7.37 -11.96 -11.94
C LEU A 99 -8.06 -10.74 -12.57
N LEU A 100 -7.40 -9.58 -12.62
CA LEU A 100 -7.97 -8.34 -13.18
C LEU A 100 -8.06 -8.32 -14.71
N GLY A 101 -7.37 -9.22 -15.40
CA GLY A 101 -7.41 -9.34 -16.84
C GLY A 101 -6.13 -9.94 -17.43
N ASN A 102 -6.14 -10.14 -18.75
CA ASN A 102 -4.96 -10.58 -19.47
C ASN A 102 -3.84 -9.52 -19.35
N GLU A 103 -2.58 -9.96 -19.22
CA GLU A 103 -1.38 -9.11 -19.05
C GLU A 103 -1.23 -8.34 -17.72
N TYR A 104 -2.29 -8.23 -16.89
CA TYR A 104 -2.20 -7.52 -15.61
C TYR A 104 -1.18 -8.13 -14.65
N TRP A 105 -1.00 -9.45 -14.70
CA TRP A 105 0.04 -10.12 -13.93
C TRP A 105 1.44 -9.61 -14.29
N ASP A 106 1.76 -9.54 -15.58
CA ASP A 106 3.08 -9.13 -16.06
C ASP A 106 3.35 -7.66 -15.73
N LEU A 107 2.35 -6.79 -15.90
CA LEU A 107 2.43 -5.38 -15.50
C LEU A 107 2.61 -5.22 -13.98
N THR A 108 1.97 -6.08 -13.20
CA THR A 108 2.11 -6.10 -11.73
C THR A 108 3.52 -6.52 -11.33
N MET A 109 4.06 -7.59 -11.93
CA MET A 109 5.43 -8.06 -11.69
C MET A 109 6.47 -7.03 -12.13
N GLU A 110 6.26 -6.38 -13.28
CA GLU A 110 7.14 -5.30 -13.75
C GLU A 110 7.16 -4.12 -12.76
N THR A 111 5.98 -3.72 -12.26
CA THR A 111 5.86 -2.64 -11.27
C THR A 111 6.56 -2.99 -9.96
N LEU A 112 6.28 -4.18 -9.43
CA LEU A 112 6.90 -4.68 -8.20
C LEU A 112 8.42 -4.77 -8.35
N GLY A 113 8.90 -5.34 -9.45
CA GLY A 113 10.33 -5.49 -9.71
C GLY A 113 11.03 -4.14 -9.84
N MET A 114 10.44 -3.16 -10.55
CA MET A 114 10.99 -1.81 -10.63
C MET A 114 11.08 -1.14 -9.26
N ILE A 115 10.05 -1.26 -8.41
CA ILE A 115 10.07 -0.72 -7.05
C ILE A 115 11.13 -1.43 -6.20
N ILE A 116 11.20 -2.76 -6.25
CA ILE A 116 12.18 -3.54 -5.50
C ILE A 116 13.61 -3.15 -5.90
N VAL A 117 13.88 -3.02 -7.20
CA VAL A 117 15.19 -2.58 -7.72
C VAL A 117 15.51 -1.16 -7.22
N ALA A 118 14.56 -0.24 -7.35
CA ALA A 118 14.75 1.15 -6.90
C ALA A 118 15.06 1.20 -5.39
N VAL A 119 14.28 0.51 -4.57
CA VAL A 119 14.45 0.45 -3.11
C VAL A 119 15.77 -0.23 -2.74
N LEU A 120 16.14 -1.32 -3.43
CA LEU A 120 17.42 -2.02 -3.20
C LEU A 120 18.60 -1.07 -3.43
N ILE A 121 18.60 -0.36 -4.56
CA ILE A 121 19.67 0.60 -4.90
C ILE A 121 19.67 1.78 -3.91
N CYS A 122 18.50 2.33 -3.59
CA CYS A 122 18.37 3.38 -2.56
C CYS A 122 18.92 2.91 -1.21
N THR A 123 18.74 1.65 -0.85
CA THR A 123 19.23 1.09 0.42
C THR A 123 20.73 0.93 0.41
N VAL A 124 21.27 0.35 -0.67
CA VAL A 124 22.71 0.12 -0.86
C VAL A 124 23.49 1.44 -0.88
N ILE A 125 22.94 2.50 -1.48
CA ILE A 125 23.59 3.81 -1.56
C ILE A 125 23.24 4.68 -0.33
N GLY A 126 21.97 4.69 0.06
CA GLY A 126 21.43 5.62 1.04
C GLY A 126 21.84 5.31 2.48
N ILE A 127 21.93 4.04 2.88
CA ILE A 127 22.39 3.69 4.24
C ILE A 127 23.84 4.11 4.44
N PRO A 128 24.81 3.77 3.56
CA PRO A 128 26.18 4.25 3.70
C PRO A 128 26.31 5.78 3.70
N LEU A 129 25.58 6.48 2.82
CA LEU A 129 25.57 7.95 2.80
C LEU A 129 25.01 8.52 4.11
N GLY A 130 23.95 7.91 4.65
CA GLY A 130 23.36 8.29 5.94
C GLY A 130 24.31 8.05 7.12
N ILE A 131 25.02 6.92 7.13
CA ILE A 131 26.08 6.63 8.13
C ILE A 131 27.20 7.68 8.04
N LEU A 132 27.67 8.00 6.83
CA LEU A 132 28.73 8.98 6.64
C LEU A 132 28.28 10.39 7.09
N ALA A 133 27.03 10.76 6.79
CA ALA A 133 26.41 12.00 7.26
C ALA A 133 26.25 12.06 8.78
N ALA A 134 25.99 10.93 9.45
CA ALA A 134 25.94 10.87 10.90
C ALA A 134 27.30 11.10 11.56
N ARG A 135 28.38 10.66 10.91
CA ARG A 135 29.74 10.71 11.44
C ARG A 135 30.46 12.03 11.18
N VAL A 136 30.13 12.73 10.09
CA VAL A 136 30.83 13.94 9.66
C VAL A 136 29.84 15.08 9.42
N ASP A 137 29.79 16.04 10.35
CA ASP A 137 28.90 17.22 10.26
C ASP A 137 29.14 18.04 8.99
N ALA A 138 30.40 18.18 8.59
CA ALA A 138 30.77 18.89 7.36
C ALA A 138 30.32 18.15 6.08
N PHE A 139 30.17 16.82 6.13
CA PHE A 139 29.61 16.07 5.02
C PHE A 139 28.08 16.27 4.97
N TRP A 140 27.42 16.19 6.13
CA TRP A 140 25.98 16.44 6.24
C TRP A 140 25.59 17.85 5.76
N SER A 141 26.34 18.88 6.15
CA SER A 141 26.04 20.27 5.75
C SER A 141 26.10 20.49 4.23
N ARG A 142 26.95 19.73 3.52
CA ARG A 142 27.06 19.77 2.05
C ARG A 142 26.06 18.84 1.34
N LEU A 143 25.78 17.69 1.93
CA LEU A 143 24.85 16.71 1.37
C LEU A 143 23.40 17.18 1.48
N ARG A 144 23.03 17.83 2.59
CA ARG A 144 21.64 18.23 2.88
C ARG A 144 20.99 19.08 1.77
N PRO A 145 21.63 20.14 1.23
CA PRO A 145 21.05 20.91 0.11
C PRO A 145 20.84 20.08 -1.15
N VAL A 146 21.71 19.11 -1.45
CA VAL A 146 21.54 18.21 -2.60
C VAL A 146 20.30 17.34 -2.39
N LEU A 147 20.16 16.75 -1.20
CA LEU A 147 18.98 15.96 -0.85
C LEU A 147 17.69 16.80 -0.83
N ASP A 148 17.76 18.07 -0.44
CA ASP A 148 16.62 19.00 -0.52
C ASP A 148 16.26 19.27 -1.99
N GLY A 149 17.25 19.54 -2.85
CA GLY A 149 17.05 19.75 -4.29
C GLY A 149 16.41 18.56 -5.00
N MET A 150 16.83 17.34 -4.62
CA MET A 150 16.26 16.08 -5.15
C MET A 150 14.75 15.92 -4.86
N GLN A 151 14.23 16.50 -3.78
CA GLN A 151 12.80 16.40 -3.40
C GLN A 151 11.97 17.62 -3.82
N VAL A 152 12.59 18.80 -3.90
CA VAL A 152 11.90 20.05 -4.23
C VAL A 152 11.66 20.19 -5.73
N ILE A 153 12.60 19.73 -6.56
CA ILE A 153 12.44 19.80 -8.02
C ILE A 153 11.38 18.78 -8.43
N HIS A 154 10.33 19.26 -9.11
CA HIS A 154 9.26 18.39 -9.60
C HIS A 154 9.83 17.30 -10.53
N PRO A 155 9.42 16.03 -10.41
CA PRO A 155 10.02 14.94 -11.18
C PRO A 155 10.06 15.12 -12.69
N PHE A 156 9.01 15.71 -13.29
CA PHE A 156 8.99 16.03 -14.73
C PHE A 156 10.18 16.87 -15.22
N VAL A 157 10.77 17.73 -14.37
CA VAL A 157 11.86 18.62 -14.76
C VAL A 157 13.16 17.84 -15.00
N TYR A 158 13.56 16.97 -14.08
CA TYR A 158 14.80 16.20 -14.22
C TYR A 158 14.62 14.89 -14.99
N LEU A 159 13.38 14.45 -15.21
CA LEU A 159 13.11 13.24 -15.98
C LEU A 159 13.48 13.41 -17.46
N LEU A 160 13.27 14.60 -18.03
CA LEU A 160 13.64 14.92 -19.41
C LEU A 160 15.15 14.70 -19.70
N PRO A 161 16.10 15.29 -18.94
CA PRO A 161 17.52 15.00 -19.16
C PRO A 161 17.88 13.54 -18.85
N ILE A 162 17.25 12.87 -17.87
CA ILE A 162 17.49 11.42 -17.63
C ILE A 162 17.11 10.59 -18.87
N ILE A 163 16.00 10.90 -19.54
CA ILE A 163 15.61 10.20 -20.77
C ILE A 163 16.62 10.45 -21.89
N PHE A 164 17.05 11.70 -22.09
CA PHE A 164 18.03 11.99 -23.13
C PHE A 164 19.39 11.31 -22.87
N LEU A 165 19.78 11.16 -21.61
CA LEU A 165 21.03 10.50 -21.22
C LEU A 165 20.93 8.97 -21.28
N PHE A 166 19.79 8.38 -20.92
CA PHE A 166 19.67 6.93 -20.69
C PHE A 166 18.65 6.21 -21.61
N GLY A 167 17.95 6.93 -22.49
CA GLY A 167 16.94 6.43 -23.44
C GLY A 167 15.53 6.35 -22.85
N VAL A 168 14.61 5.70 -23.58
CA VAL A 168 13.21 5.47 -23.17
C VAL A 168 13.02 3.99 -22.86
N ARG A 169 13.27 3.59 -21.60
CA ARG A 169 13.15 2.20 -21.08
C ARG A 169 12.81 2.21 -19.58
N ARG A 170 12.66 1.02 -18.99
CA ARG A 170 12.51 0.80 -17.55
C ARG A 170 13.60 1.49 -16.70
N THR A 171 14.85 1.50 -17.18
CA THR A 171 16.02 2.05 -16.46
C THR A 171 15.89 3.54 -16.11
N PRO A 172 15.62 4.46 -17.07
CA PRO A 172 15.31 5.87 -16.76
C PRO A 172 14.24 6.04 -15.68
N GLY A 173 13.19 5.22 -15.71
CA GLY A 173 12.12 5.26 -14.71
C GLY A 173 12.64 4.94 -13.31
N VAL A 174 13.43 3.88 -13.17
CA VAL A 174 14.07 3.51 -11.90
C VAL A 174 15.09 4.54 -11.43
N LEU A 175 15.87 5.12 -12.33
CA LEU A 175 16.84 6.18 -12.02
C LEU A 175 16.15 7.45 -11.52
N ALA A 176 15.05 7.85 -12.15
CA ALA A 176 14.26 8.99 -11.69
C ALA A 176 13.62 8.73 -10.33
N THR A 177 13.10 7.51 -10.12
CA THR A 177 12.61 7.06 -8.82
C THR A 177 13.71 7.08 -7.75
N LEU A 178 14.92 6.65 -8.08
CA LEU A 178 16.08 6.71 -7.18
C LEU A 178 16.38 8.14 -6.74
N VAL A 179 16.36 9.10 -7.67
CA VAL A 179 16.56 10.52 -7.34
C VAL A 179 15.52 11.01 -6.33
N PHE A 180 14.25 10.64 -6.52
CA PHE A 180 13.17 11.08 -5.65
C PHE A 180 13.13 10.36 -4.29
N ALA A 181 13.43 9.06 -4.27
CA ALA A 181 13.21 8.17 -3.13
C ALA A 181 14.45 7.98 -2.23
N LEU A 182 15.66 8.32 -2.69
CA LEU A 182 16.89 8.21 -1.90
C LEU A 182 16.98 9.16 -0.67
N PRO A 183 16.50 10.41 -0.70
CA PRO A 183 16.69 11.34 0.42
C PRO A 183 16.14 10.88 1.79
N PRO A 184 14.92 10.30 1.90
CA PRO A 184 14.40 9.81 3.18
C PRO A 184 15.29 8.78 3.88
N ILE A 185 15.78 7.75 3.17
CA ILE A 185 16.61 6.71 3.78
C ILE A 185 17.95 7.27 4.26
N VAL A 186 18.54 8.22 3.53
CA VAL A 186 19.76 8.93 3.98
C VAL A 186 19.48 9.74 5.25
N ARG A 187 18.39 10.52 5.26
CA ARG A 187 18.02 11.39 6.38
C ARG A 187 17.71 10.60 7.64
N LEU A 188 16.89 9.57 7.53
CA LEU A 188 16.45 8.78 8.67
C LEU A 188 17.57 7.85 9.17
N THR A 189 18.47 7.39 8.30
CA THR A 189 19.70 6.74 8.76
C THR A 189 20.61 7.71 9.52
N ASN A 190 20.82 8.92 9.00
CA ASN A 190 21.60 9.96 9.69
C ASN A 190 21.00 10.31 11.06
N LEU A 191 19.69 10.57 11.09
CA LEU A 191 18.95 10.90 12.30
C LEU A 191 19.01 9.75 13.33
N GLY A 192 18.73 8.52 12.90
CA GLY A 192 18.71 7.35 13.77
C GLY A 192 20.04 7.11 14.47
N ILE A 193 21.17 7.30 13.77
CA ILE A 193 22.50 7.12 14.36
C ILE A 193 22.84 8.25 15.33
N ARG A 194 22.45 9.50 15.01
CA ARG A 194 22.68 10.66 15.89
C ARG A 194 21.81 10.68 17.14
N GLN A 195 20.63 10.06 17.09
CA GLN A 195 19.70 9.96 18.23
C GLN A 195 20.06 8.85 19.21
N VAL A 196 21.09 8.03 18.93
CA VAL A 196 21.57 7.02 19.87
C VAL A 196 22.09 7.72 21.14
N PRO A 197 21.61 7.33 22.34
CA PRO A 197 22.04 7.94 23.60
C PRO A 197 23.56 7.92 23.78
N SER A 198 24.14 9.05 24.16
CA SER A 198 25.60 9.22 24.24
C SER A 198 26.21 8.42 25.39
N ASP A 199 25.47 8.22 26.49
CA ASP A 199 25.85 7.39 27.62
C ASP A 199 26.13 5.93 27.22
N VAL A 200 25.31 5.35 26.34
CA VAL A 200 25.51 3.98 25.81
C VAL A 200 26.77 3.93 24.93
N VAL A 201 27.03 4.98 24.16
CA VAL A 201 28.23 5.09 23.30
C VAL A 201 29.50 5.27 24.14
N GLU A 202 29.45 6.10 25.18
CA GLU A 202 30.55 6.33 26.13
C GLU A 202 30.86 5.07 26.94
N ALA A 203 29.84 4.35 27.39
CA ALA A 203 30.00 3.06 28.05
C ALA A 203 30.71 2.05 27.14
N ALA A 204 30.26 1.89 25.89
CA ALA A 204 30.90 0.99 24.93
C ALA A 204 32.37 1.36 24.69
N ARG A 205 32.69 2.66 24.63
CA ARG A 205 34.06 3.16 24.52
C ARG A 205 34.89 2.85 25.77
N ALA A 206 34.32 2.99 26.97
CA ALA A 206 34.98 2.65 28.24
C ALA A 206 35.32 1.15 28.34
N PHE A 207 34.50 0.27 27.73
CA PHE A 207 34.78 -1.16 27.59
C PHE A 207 35.78 -1.49 26.45
N GLY A 208 36.41 -0.49 25.84
CA GLY A 208 37.45 -0.67 24.82
C GLY A 208 36.93 -1.01 23.42
N ALA A 209 35.64 -0.76 23.12
CA ALA A 209 35.12 -0.95 21.77
C ALA A 209 35.68 0.10 20.80
N THR A 210 36.14 -0.35 19.63
CA THR A 210 36.56 0.55 18.54
C THR A 210 35.35 1.25 17.92
N GLU A 211 35.56 2.40 17.28
CA GLU A 211 34.48 3.19 16.64
C GLU A 211 33.65 2.38 15.63
N PHE A 212 34.29 1.49 14.86
CA PHE A 212 33.59 0.59 13.95
C PHE A 212 32.73 -0.44 14.70
N ARG A 213 33.22 -0.94 15.84
CA ARG A 213 32.47 -1.86 16.70
C ARG A 213 31.30 -1.17 17.36
N ILE A 214 31.48 0.03 17.89
CA ILE A 214 30.42 0.88 18.43
C ILE A 214 29.34 1.12 17.35
N LEU A 215 29.74 1.49 16.12
CA LEU A 215 28.79 1.68 15.03
C LEU A 215 27.99 0.40 14.74
N ARG A 216 28.67 -0.73 14.54
CA ARG A 216 28.03 -1.99 14.11
C ARG A 216 27.20 -2.65 15.21
N GLU A 217 27.67 -2.64 16.44
CA GLU A 217 27.10 -3.41 17.56
C GLU A 217 26.21 -2.57 18.48
N VAL A 218 26.38 -1.24 18.52
CA VAL A 218 25.60 -0.35 19.39
C VAL A 218 24.70 0.57 18.58
N GLN A 219 25.28 1.41 17.71
CA GLN A 219 24.51 2.44 17.02
C GLN A 219 23.57 1.86 15.97
N MET A 220 24.04 0.96 15.11
CA MET A 220 23.22 0.38 14.03
C MET A 220 22.00 -0.37 14.58
N PRO A 221 22.10 -1.24 15.62
CA PRO A 221 20.93 -1.88 16.23
C PRO A 221 19.93 -0.90 16.83
N LEU A 222 20.40 0.13 17.55
CA LEU A 222 19.54 1.14 18.16
C LEU A 222 18.91 2.08 17.12
N ALA A 223 19.58 2.32 16.00
CA ALA A 223 19.08 3.12 14.88
C ALA A 223 18.13 2.34 13.94
N ARG A 224 18.00 1.00 14.08
CA ARG A 224 17.18 0.16 13.20
C ARG A 224 15.76 0.68 12.98
N PRO A 225 15.00 1.11 14.01
CA PRO A 225 13.63 1.59 13.79
C PRO A 225 13.58 2.79 12.85
N SER A 226 14.54 3.73 12.99
CA SER A 226 14.64 4.91 12.13
C SER A 226 15.06 4.55 10.70
N ILE A 227 16.04 3.65 10.54
CA ILE A 227 16.45 3.15 9.22
C ILE A 227 15.28 2.44 8.50
N MET A 228 14.51 1.63 9.23
CA MET A 228 13.32 0.94 8.69
C MET A 228 12.20 1.91 8.33
N ALA A 229 12.01 2.98 9.11
CA ALA A 229 11.10 4.06 8.73
C ALA A 229 11.57 4.74 7.42
N GLY A 230 12.88 4.94 7.25
CA GLY A 230 13.47 5.48 6.02
C GLY A 230 13.28 4.57 4.81
N LEU A 231 13.46 3.26 5.00
CA LEU A 231 13.19 2.26 3.98
C LEU A 231 11.71 2.26 3.57
N ASN A 232 10.80 2.32 4.54
CA ASN A 232 9.37 2.40 4.27
C ASN A 232 9.00 3.66 3.48
N GLN A 233 9.54 4.83 3.85
CA GLN A 233 9.32 6.06 3.09
C GLN A 233 9.89 5.99 1.66
N THR A 234 11.06 5.38 1.50
CA THR A 234 11.68 5.15 0.19
C THR A 234 10.78 4.29 -0.70
N LEU A 235 10.22 3.22 -0.12
CA LEU A 235 9.28 2.33 -0.82
C LEU A 235 8.00 3.07 -1.21
N LEU A 236 7.41 3.84 -0.31
CA LEU A 236 6.17 4.58 -0.58
C LEU A 236 6.37 5.64 -1.67
N LEU A 237 7.47 6.38 -1.63
CA LEU A 237 7.80 7.35 -2.67
C LEU A 237 8.11 6.67 -4.01
N SER A 238 8.73 5.48 -3.97
CA SER A 238 8.95 4.69 -5.18
C SER A 238 7.64 4.24 -5.83
N LEU A 239 6.66 3.84 -5.01
CA LEU A 239 5.31 3.53 -5.47
C LEU A 239 4.60 4.77 -6.04
N SER A 240 4.69 5.92 -5.37
CA SER A 240 4.09 7.17 -5.86
C SER A 240 4.65 7.59 -7.23
N MET A 241 5.89 7.23 -7.53
CA MET A 241 6.56 7.56 -8.79
C MET A 241 6.08 6.70 -9.97
N VAL A 242 5.37 5.58 -9.74
CA VAL A 242 4.90 4.67 -10.80
C VAL A 242 4.04 5.39 -11.84
N GLY A 243 3.17 6.32 -11.42
CA GLY A 243 2.34 7.10 -12.34
C GLY A 243 3.16 7.98 -13.28
N ILE A 244 4.18 8.65 -12.75
CA ILE A 244 5.07 9.52 -13.54
C ILE A 244 5.94 8.68 -14.49
N VAL A 245 6.46 7.56 -13.99
CA VAL A 245 7.25 6.61 -14.80
C VAL A 245 6.43 6.07 -15.95
N ALA A 246 5.15 5.79 -15.75
CA ALA A 246 4.30 5.26 -16.81
C ALA A 246 4.03 6.24 -17.95
N ILE A 247 3.96 7.54 -17.68
CA ILE A 247 3.83 8.58 -18.71
C ILE A 247 4.99 8.53 -19.71
N ILE A 248 6.16 8.07 -19.26
CA ILE A 248 7.41 8.34 -19.93
C ILE A 248 8.13 7.07 -20.36
N ALA A 249 8.34 6.14 -19.44
CA ALA A 249 9.06 4.89 -19.68
C ALA A 249 8.14 3.77 -20.20
N GLY A 250 6.82 3.91 -20.06
CA GLY A 250 5.82 3.00 -20.62
C GLY A 250 5.78 1.60 -19.99
N GLY A 251 6.24 1.44 -18.74
CA GLY A 251 6.31 0.15 -18.04
C GLY A 251 5.33 0.01 -16.86
N GLY A 252 4.92 -1.23 -16.58
CA GLY A 252 4.12 -1.61 -15.42
C GLY A 252 2.67 -1.13 -15.41
N LEU A 253 2.03 -1.23 -14.26
CA LEU A 253 0.61 -0.93 -14.02
C LEU A 253 0.23 0.53 -14.28
N GLY A 254 1.20 1.45 -14.29
CA GLY A 254 0.88 2.83 -14.63
C GLY A 254 0.53 3.02 -16.11
N LYS A 255 0.98 2.14 -17.02
CA LYS A 255 0.66 2.22 -18.46
C LYS A 255 -0.86 2.14 -18.71
N PRO A 256 -1.60 1.12 -18.24
CA PRO A 256 -3.05 1.09 -18.41
C PRO A 256 -3.77 2.23 -17.66
N ILE A 257 -3.24 2.73 -16.54
CA ILE A 257 -3.78 3.94 -15.88
C ILE A 257 -3.71 5.14 -16.82
N LEU A 258 -2.56 5.35 -17.47
CA LEU A 258 -2.40 6.44 -18.42
C LEU A 258 -3.30 6.27 -19.65
N THR A 259 -3.40 5.05 -20.17
CA THR A 259 -4.30 4.75 -21.29
C THR A 259 -5.73 5.10 -20.90
N ALA A 260 -6.22 4.65 -19.75
CA ALA A 260 -7.55 4.95 -19.25
C ALA A 260 -7.81 6.45 -19.09
N LEU A 261 -6.83 7.22 -18.61
CA LEU A 261 -6.95 8.68 -18.51
C LEU A 261 -7.05 9.36 -19.88
N ASN A 262 -6.26 8.90 -20.85
CA ASN A 262 -6.25 9.48 -22.20
C ASN A 262 -7.47 9.09 -23.03
N THR A 263 -8.01 7.88 -22.83
CA THR A 263 -9.19 7.39 -23.56
C THR A 263 -10.50 7.58 -22.80
N ALA A 264 -10.44 8.09 -21.57
CA ALA A 264 -11.56 8.14 -20.62
C ALA A 264 -12.23 6.76 -20.39
N ASP A 265 -11.45 5.68 -20.47
CA ASP A 265 -11.92 4.30 -20.23
C ASP A 265 -11.93 3.99 -18.74
N ILE A 266 -13.11 4.17 -18.12
CA ILE A 266 -13.33 3.95 -16.70
C ILE A 266 -13.05 2.49 -16.29
N PRO A 267 -13.53 1.45 -17.01
CA PRO A 267 -13.20 0.05 -16.69
C PRO A 267 -11.70 -0.24 -16.58
N VAL A 268 -10.90 0.16 -17.59
CA VAL A 268 -9.44 -0.06 -17.58
C VAL A 268 -8.77 0.74 -16.45
N GLY A 269 -9.25 1.96 -16.21
CA GLY A 269 -8.75 2.80 -15.12
C GLY A 269 -9.03 2.21 -13.74
N ALA A 270 -10.21 1.64 -13.54
CA ALA A 270 -10.63 1.01 -12.29
C ALA A 270 -9.81 -0.26 -12.00
N SER A 271 -9.61 -1.13 -12.99
CA SER A 271 -8.81 -2.35 -12.82
C SER A 271 -7.33 -2.01 -12.59
N ALA A 272 -6.76 -1.09 -13.38
CA ALA A 272 -5.37 -0.68 -13.20
C ALA A 272 -5.12 0.04 -11.87
N GLY A 273 -6.06 0.89 -11.45
CA GLY A 273 -6.05 1.53 -10.14
C GLY A 273 -6.15 0.52 -8.99
N ALA A 274 -7.02 -0.50 -9.12
CA ALA A 274 -7.12 -1.57 -8.14
C ALA A 274 -5.82 -2.39 -8.05
N GLY A 275 -5.22 -2.72 -9.19
CA GLY A 275 -3.92 -3.40 -9.25
C GLY A 275 -2.83 -2.62 -8.52
N LEU A 276 -2.70 -1.33 -8.82
CA LEU A 276 -1.72 -0.46 -8.17
C LEU A 276 -2.00 -0.29 -6.66
N TYR A 277 -3.28 -0.21 -6.28
CA TYR A 277 -3.69 -0.17 -4.87
C TYR A 277 -3.25 -1.40 -4.11
N PHE A 278 -3.51 -2.61 -4.63
CA PHE A 278 -3.11 -3.85 -3.95
C PHE A 278 -1.59 -4.00 -3.86
N VAL A 279 -0.86 -3.62 -4.91
CA VAL A 279 0.62 -3.51 -4.87
C VAL A 279 1.07 -2.55 -3.77
N GLY A 280 0.43 -1.38 -3.67
CA GLY A 280 0.76 -0.42 -2.63
C GLY A 280 0.51 -0.94 -1.22
N VAL A 281 -0.67 -1.52 -0.99
CA VAL A 281 -1.05 -2.09 0.30
C VAL A 281 -0.12 -3.24 0.69
N LEU A 282 0.21 -4.15 -0.24
CA LEU A 282 1.09 -5.27 0.09
C LEU A 282 2.48 -4.78 0.50
N LEU A 283 3.03 -3.82 -0.23
CA LEU A 283 4.37 -3.31 0.01
C LEU A 283 4.45 -2.52 1.32
N ASP A 284 3.48 -1.65 1.57
CA ASP A 284 3.37 -0.92 2.84
C ASP A 284 3.25 -1.88 4.03
N ARG A 285 2.36 -2.88 3.95
CA ARG A 285 2.16 -3.83 5.06
C ARG A 285 3.38 -4.70 5.35
N ILE A 286 4.15 -5.08 4.33
CA ILE A 286 5.38 -5.85 4.50
C ILE A 286 6.50 -4.97 5.07
N SER A 287 6.51 -3.67 4.76
CA SER A 287 7.61 -2.74 5.10
C SER A 287 7.43 -1.96 6.41
N GLN A 288 6.22 -1.90 6.99
CA GLN A 288 6.00 -1.17 8.24
C GLN A 288 6.80 -1.79 9.41
N PRO A 289 7.59 -0.99 10.16
CA PRO A 289 8.33 -1.47 11.33
C PRO A 289 7.39 -2.01 12.42
N GLU A 290 7.81 -3.07 13.12
CA GLU A 290 7.07 -3.60 14.29
C GLU A 290 7.08 -2.53 15.40
N GLU A 291 5.97 -1.79 15.56
CA GLU A 291 5.73 -1.06 16.81
C GLU A 291 5.47 -2.09 17.92
N SER A 292 6.14 -1.87 19.04
CA SER A 292 6.26 -2.76 20.19
C SER A 292 4.97 -2.88 21.00
N ASP A 293 3.89 -3.38 20.41
CA ASP A 293 2.69 -3.76 21.16
C ASP A 293 2.18 -5.16 20.74
N ASP A 294 2.46 -6.12 21.62
CA ASP A 294 1.84 -7.45 21.80
C ASP A 294 1.77 -8.48 20.63
N ARG A 295 2.30 -8.19 19.43
CA ARG A 295 2.31 -9.15 18.30
C ARG A 295 3.70 -9.36 17.69
N ARG A 296 4.58 -10.06 18.41
CA ARG A 296 5.89 -10.51 17.89
C ARG A 296 5.71 -11.35 16.61
N SER A 297 6.48 -11.07 15.56
CA SER A 297 6.58 -11.92 14.35
C SER A 297 6.74 -13.40 14.68
N LEU A 298 6.21 -14.26 13.82
CA LEU A 298 6.28 -15.71 14.01
C LEU A 298 7.73 -16.21 14.12
N LEU A 299 8.67 -15.58 13.41
CA LEU A 299 10.10 -15.87 13.54
C LEU A 299 10.67 -15.44 14.88
N ALA A 300 10.28 -14.27 15.42
CA ALA A 300 10.67 -13.87 16.77
C ALA A 300 10.11 -14.83 17.82
N ARG A 301 8.88 -15.34 17.63
CA ARG A 301 8.27 -16.36 18.50
C ARG A 301 8.98 -17.70 18.42
N ILE A 302 9.30 -18.18 17.21
CA ILE A 302 10.06 -19.41 16.99
C ILE A 302 11.45 -19.28 17.59
N ARG A 303 12.15 -18.16 17.33
CA ARG A 303 13.48 -17.89 17.88
C ARG A 303 13.44 -17.77 19.41
N SER A 304 12.46 -17.07 19.98
CA SER A 304 12.31 -17.00 21.44
C SER A 304 11.99 -18.36 22.04
N ALA A 305 11.16 -19.18 21.38
CA ALA A 305 10.84 -20.54 21.80
C ALA A 305 12.04 -21.49 21.69
N TRP A 306 12.93 -21.24 20.73
CA TRP A 306 14.16 -22.01 20.55
C TRP A 306 15.23 -21.61 21.57
N VAL A 307 15.38 -20.31 21.83
CA VAL A 307 16.28 -19.78 22.88
C VAL A 307 15.82 -20.21 24.27
N THR A 308 14.51 -20.19 24.56
CA THR A 308 13.98 -20.71 25.84
C THR A 308 14.05 -22.24 25.96
N ARG A 309 14.26 -22.97 24.86
CA ARG A 309 14.59 -24.41 24.94
C ARG A 309 16.06 -24.67 25.27
N ILE A 310 16.95 -23.70 25.02
CA ILE A 310 18.39 -23.86 25.22
C ILE A 310 18.80 -23.44 26.63
N ASP A 311 18.17 -22.40 27.18
CA ASP A 311 18.31 -22.01 28.58
C ASP A 311 16.95 -22.10 29.29
N PRO A 312 16.65 -23.20 30.00
CA PRO A 312 15.58 -23.16 30.99
C PRO A 312 16.07 -22.25 32.12
N VAL A 313 15.75 -20.95 32.05
CA VAL A 313 15.83 -20.09 33.24
C VAL A 313 14.98 -20.75 34.31
N VAL A 314 15.65 -21.22 35.35
CA VAL A 314 15.09 -21.93 36.51
C VAL A 314 13.93 -21.12 37.08
N PRO A 315 12.70 -21.68 37.18
CA PRO A 315 11.64 -21.05 37.95
C PRO A 315 12.01 -21.11 39.44
N GLY A 316 12.27 -19.95 40.03
CA GLY A 316 12.39 -19.78 41.48
C GLY A 316 13.78 -20.09 42.03
N VAL A 317 14.51 -19.05 42.42
CA VAL A 317 15.57 -19.19 43.42
C VAL A 317 14.87 -19.48 44.76
N PRO A 318 15.06 -20.66 45.39
CA PRO A 318 14.55 -20.90 46.73
C PRO A 318 15.41 -20.09 47.70
N GLY A 319 14.85 -19.03 48.29
CA GLY A 319 15.57 -18.22 49.26
C GLY A 319 15.20 -16.73 49.30
N MET A 320 14.32 -16.25 48.42
CA MET A 320 13.69 -14.94 48.62
C MET A 320 12.28 -15.18 49.13
N GLU A 321 12.18 -15.33 50.45
CA GLU A 321 10.90 -15.20 51.16
C GLU A 321 10.26 -13.90 50.67
N ALA A 322 9.06 -14.03 50.11
CA ALA A 322 8.22 -12.90 49.80
C ALA A 322 7.99 -12.16 51.12
N ASP A 323 8.64 -11.02 51.26
CA ASP A 323 8.45 -10.12 52.38
C ASP A 323 6.95 -9.78 52.48
N PRO A 324 6.24 -10.22 53.54
CA PRO A 324 4.79 -10.06 53.63
C PRO A 324 4.35 -8.59 53.76
N GLU A 325 5.29 -7.65 53.88
CA GLU A 325 5.03 -6.22 54.05
C GLU A 325 5.20 -5.35 52.80
N THR A 326 5.42 -5.90 51.61
CA THR A 326 5.20 -5.10 50.39
C THR A 326 3.71 -5.14 50.04
N PRO A 327 2.96 -4.02 50.18
CA PRO A 327 1.62 -3.98 49.64
C PRO A 327 1.79 -4.09 48.14
N THR A 328 1.50 -5.26 47.57
CA THR A 328 1.17 -5.35 46.16
C THR A 328 0.07 -4.33 45.95
N LEU A 329 0.42 -3.20 45.33
CA LEU A 329 -0.55 -2.30 44.73
C LEU A 329 -1.22 -3.11 43.63
N ALA A 330 -2.21 -3.91 44.05
CA ALA A 330 -3.24 -4.40 43.17
C ALA A 330 -3.85 -3.14 42.58
N GLY A 331 -3.36 -2.78 41.38
CA GLY A 331 -4.01 -1.77 40.56
C GLY A 331 -5.50 -2.11 40.56
N PRO A 332 -6.39 -1.10 40.67
CA PRO A 332 -7.81 -1.32 40.85
C PRO A 332 -8.26 -2.37 39.84
N ALA A 333 -8.85 -3.47 40.36
CA ALA A 333 -9.31 -4.58 39.54
C ALA A 333 -10.02 -4.00 38.31
N ALA A 334 -9.49 -4.31 37.11
CA ALA A 334 -10.02 -3.75 35.88
C ALA A 334 -11.54 -3.87 35.91
N PRO A 335 -12.29 -2.76 35.73
CA PRO A 335 -13.73 -2.78 35.88
C PRO A 335 -14.27 -3.91 35.00
N ALA A 336 -15.06 -4.80 35.60
CA ALA A 336 -15.66 -5.92 34.89
C ALA A 336 -16.29 -5.38 33.59
N ALA A 337 -15.81 -5.86 32.44
CA ALA A 337 -16.26 -5.38 31.14
C ALA A 337 -17.81 -5.40 31.12
N PRO A 338 -18.47 -4.32 30.67
CA PRO A 338 -19.91 -4.21 30.77
C PRO A 338 -20.57 -5.39 30.06
N ARG A 339 -21.49 -6.07 30.75
CA ARG A 339 -22.34 -7.09 30.12
C ARG A 339 -23.10 -6.40 28.99
N LEU A 340 -23.08 -6.96 27.78
CA LEU A 340 -23.86 -6.44 26.66
C LEU A 340 -25.31 -6.27 27.11
N THR A 341 -25.81 -5.03 27.12
CA THR A 341 -27.21 -4.72 27.39
C THR A 341 -28.09 -5.46 26.38
N VAL A 342 -29.34 -5.78 26.75
CA VAL A 342 -30.31 -6.46 25.88
C VAL A 342 -30.39 -5.79 24.50
N SER A 343 -30.31 -4.45 24.44
CA SER A 343 -30.28 -3.64 23.22
C SER A 343 -29.10 -3.97 22.28
N HIS A 344 -27.92 -4.30 22.80
CA HIS A 344 -26.76 -4.68 21.99
C HIS A 344 -26.92 -6.07 21.37
N ARG A 345 -27.59 -6.98 22.07
CA ARG A 345 -27.87 -8.33 21.56
C ARG A 345 -28.89 -8.28 20.42
N ILE A 346 -29.90 -7.40 20.54
CA ILE A 346 -30.90 -7.16 19.50
C ILE A 346 -30.24 -6.57 18.25
N GLY A 347 -29.40 -5.55 18.41
CA GLY A 347 -28.64 -4.97 17.29
C GLY A 347 -27.72 -5.98 16.60
N ALA A 348 -26.99 -6.80 17.37
CA ALA A 348 -26.12 -7.84 16.84
C ALA A 348 -26.88 -8.97 16.12
N ALA A 349 -28.05 -9.38 16.64
CA ALA A 349 -28.90 -10.37 15.99
C ALA A 349 -29.52 -9.85 14.69
N ALA A 350 -29.97 -8.60 14.68
CA ALA A 350 -30.46 -7.94 13.47
C ALA A 350 -29.35 -7.79 12.41
N ALA A 351 -28.12 -7.45 12.82
CA ALA A 351 -26.97 -7.40 11.92
C ALA A 351 -26.63 -8.78 11.33
N LEU A 352 -26.67 -9.84 12.14
CA LEU A 352 -26.45 -11.22 11.66
C LEU A 352 -27.51 -11.62 10.64
N ILE A 353 -28.79 -11.47 10.99
CA ILE A 353 -29.91 -11.92 10.14
C ILE A 353 -30.00 -11.07 8.87
N GLY A 354 -29.95 -9.74 9.01
CA GLY A 354 -30.00 -8.82 7.87
C GLY A 354 -28.78 -8.93 6.96
N GLY A 355 -27.59 -9.12 7.53
CA GLY A 355 -26.36 -9.37 6.78
C GLY A 355 -26.38 -10.70 6.03
N LEU A 356 -26.89 -11.79 6.62
CA LEU A 356 -27.03 -13.08 5.93
C LEU A 356 -28.09 -13.02 4.82
N LEU A 357 -29.22 -12.33 5.04
CA LEU A 357 -30.24 -12.13 4.01
C LEU A 357 -29.71 -11.31 2.83
N ALA A 358 -28.96 -10.23 3.11
CA ALA A 358 -28.31 -9.43 2.08
C ALA A 358 -27.19 -10.21 1.35
N ALA A 359 -26.42 -11.04 2.05
CA ALA A 359 -25.42 -11.89 1.41
C ALA A 359 -26.07 -12.96 0.51
N PHE A 360 -27.16 -13.57 0.99
CA PHE A 360 -27.92 -14.55 0.23
C PHE A 360 -28.61 -13.91 -1.00
N SER A 361 -28.99 -12.64 -0.91
CA SER A 361 -29.64 -11.95 -2.02
C SER A 361 -28.74 -11.87 -3.26
N VAL A 362 -27.41 -11.88 -3.09
CA VAL A 362 -26.44 -11.94 -4.19
C VAL A 362 -26.55 -13.24 -4.98
N LEU A 363 -26.96 -14.35 -4.35
CA LEU A 363 -27.15 -15.63 -5.04
C LEU A 363 -28.43 -15.67 -5.90
N LEU A 364 -29.31 -14.67 -5.76
CA LEU A 364 -30.52 -14.51 -6.56
C LEU A 364 -30.29 -13.56 -7.73
N THR A 365 -31.22 -13.56 -8.69
CA THR A 365 -31.18 -12.65 -9.84
C THR A 365 -31.61 -11.25 -9.41
N TRP A 366 -30.85 -10.24 -9.84
CA TRP A 366 -31.13 -8.82 -9.53
C TRP A 366 -31.86 -8.10 -10.67
N GLY A 367 -31.81 -8.65 -11.90
CA GLY A 367 -32.73 -8.36 -13.00
C GLY A 367 -33.55 -9.59 -13.39
N ASN A 368 -34.73 -9.40 -13.98
CA ASN A 368 -35.43 -10.48 -14.68
C ASN A 368 -34.66 -10.79 -15.98
N ASP A 369 -34.41 -12.08 -16.23
CA ASP A 369 -33.59 -12.61 -17.34
C ASP A 369 -32.05 -12.39 -17.22
N ALA A 370 -31.57 -12.06 -16.02
CA ALA A 370 -30.13 -11.93 -15.74
C ALA A 370 -29.55 -13.19 -15.06
N GLY A 371 -28.22 -13.36 -15.12
CA GLY A 371 -27.56 -14.50 -14.50
C GLY A 371 -27.56 -14.53 -12.97
N LEU A 372 -27.23 -15.70 -12.44
CA LEU A 372 -27.01 -15.92 -11.00
C LEU A 372 -25.79 -15.13 -10.54
N LEU A 373 -25.69 -14.81 -9.23
CA LEU A 373 -24.64 -13.95 -8.66
C LEU A 373 -24.82 -12.45 -8.97
N SER A 374 -26.02 -11.91 -8.72
CA SER A 374 -26.33 -10.46 -8.84
C SER A 374 -26.15 -9.86 -10.23
N GLY A 375 -26.41 -10.65 -11.28
CA GLY A 375 -26.30 -10.18 -12.66
C GLY A 375 -27.26 -9.05 -12.99
N TRP A 376 -26.75 -8.05 -13.72
CA TRP A 376 -27.57 -7.00 -14.31
C TRP A 376 -27.80 -7.19 -15.81
N ALA A 377 -26.89 -7.87 -16.51
CA ALA A 377 -26.94 -8.05 -17.97
C ALA A 377 -27.80 -9.26 -18.34
N ARG A 378 -28.55 -9.16 -19.45
CA ARG A 378 -29.39 -10.27 -19.93
C ARG A 378 -28.50 -11.36 -20.54
N PHE A 379 -28.93 -12.62 -20.40
CA PHE A 379 -28.26 -13.72 -21.09
C PHE A 379 -28.22 -13.53 -22.61
N ASP A 380 -29.22 -12.87 -23.18
CA ASP A 380 -29.32 -12.57 -24.62
C ASP A 380 -28.26 -11.56 -25.12
N ASP A 381 -27.65 -10.78 -24.21
CA ASP A 381 -26.63 -9.77 -24.55
C ASP A 381 -25.21 -10.36 -24.66
N ASN A 382 -25.01 -11.62 -24.26
CA ASN A 382 -23.71 -12.30 -24.26
C ASN A 382 -23.17 -12.63 -25.67
N ASP A 383 -24.04 -12.66 -26.68
CA ASP A 383 -23.66 -12.99 -28.07
C ASP A 383 -23.45 -11.74 -28.95
N LEU A 384 -23.62 -10.53 -28.38
CA LEU A 384 -23.43 -9.28 -29.12
C LEU A 384 -21.92 -8.93 -29.25
N PRO A 385 -21.48 -8.34 -30.38
CA PRO A 385 -20.11 -7.83 -30.49
C PRO A 385 -19.88 -6.69 -29.48
N GLY A 386 -18.98 -6.92 -28.50
CA GLY A 386 -18.80 -6.07 -27.32
C GLY A 386 -19.31 -6.68 -26.00
N ALA A 387 -19.87 -7.90 -26.06
CA ALA A 387 -20.30 -8.66 -24.89
C ALA A 387 -19.14 -8.89 -23.90
N HIS A 388 -19.47 -8.84 -22.61
CA HIS A 388 -18.50 -8.99 -21.53
C HIS A 388 -18.02 -10.45 -21.45
N SER A 389 -16.72 -10.66 -21.21
CA SER A 389 -16.13 -12.00 -21.01
C SER A 389 -15.79 -12.24 -19.53
N GLY A 390 -15.94 -13.47 -19.02
CA GLY A 390 -15.60 -13.82 -17.64
C GLY A 390 -16.81 -13.90 -16.69
N LEU A 391 -16.65 -13.49 -15.43
CA LEU A 391 -17.75 -13.48 -14.44
C LEU A 391 -18.95 -12.64 -14.91
N ASP A 392 -18.70 -11.56 -15.65
CA ASP A 392 -19.74 -10.70 -16.23
C ASP A 392 -20.54 -11.44 -17.32
N ALA A 393 -19.94 -12.39 -18.06
CA ALA A 393 -20.62 -13.26 -19.03
C ALA A 393 -21.52 -14.30 -18.35
N THR A 394 -21.14 -14.75 -17.15
CA THR A 394 -21.97 -15.66 -16.32
C THR A 394 -23.08 -14.93 -15.56
N GLY A 395 -23.18 -13.61 -15.72
CA GLY A 395 -24.13 -12.75 -15.02
C GLY A 395 -23.71 -12.42 -13.59
N GLY A 396 -22.42 -12.27 -13.31
CA GLY A 396 -21.94 -11.61 -12.10
C GLY A 396 -21.96 -10.09 -12.25
N SER A 397 -22.21 -9.34 -11.17
CA SER A 397 -21.95 -7.89 -11.15
C SER A 397 -20.98 -7.54 -10.02
N TRP A 398 -19.95 -6.76 -10.31
CA TRP A 398 -19.05 -6.21 -9.28
C TRP A 398 -19.82 -5.51 -8.16
N PHE A 399 -20.94 -4.89 -8.54
CA PHE A 399 -21.87 -4.27 -7.62
C PHE A 399 -22.37 -5.26 -6.54
N GLY A 400 -22.83 -6.45 -6.93
CA GLY A 400 -23.33 -7.42 -5.97
C GLY A 400 -22.23 -8.24 -5.29
N ILE A 401 -21.03 -8.37 -5.87
CA ILE A 401 -19.85 -8.89 -5.15
C ILE A 401 -19.50 -7.97 -3.97
N VAL A 402 -19.40 -6.66 -4.21
CA VAL A 402 -19.11 -5.67 -3.15
C VAL A 402 -20.24 -5.64 -2.12
N PHE A 403 -21.50 -5.61 -2.57
CA PHE A 403 -22.66 -5.68 -1.68
C PHE A 403 -22.64 -6.95 -0.80
N GLY A 404 -22.35 -8.11 -1.40
CA GLY A 404 -22.25 -9.40 -0.70
C GLY A 404 -21.11 -9.45 0.30
N LEU A 405 -19.94 -8.91 -0.03
CA LEU A 405 -18.81 -8.82 0.90
C LEU A 405 -19.14 -7.91 2.10
N VAL A 406 -19.74 -6.74 1.85
CA VAL A 406 -20.19 -5.85 2.94
C VAL A 406 -21.24 -6.56 3.80
N ALA A 407 -22.19 -7.27 3.19
CA ALA A 407 -23.22 -8.02 3.89
C ALA A 407 -22.64 -9.17 4.75
N LEU A 408 -21.65 -9.90 4.25
CA LEU A 408 -20.93 -10.94 5.01
C LEU A 408 -20.12 -10.36 6.17
N VAL A 409 -19.47 -9.22 5.98
CA VAL A 409 -18.75 -8.51 7.06
C VAL A 409 -19.72 -8.09 8.17
N VAL A 410 -20.89 -7.57 7.80
CA VAL A 410 -21.95 -7.21 8.76
C VAL A 410 -22.47 -8.45 9.49
N ALA A 411 -22.71 -9.55 8.76
CA ALA A 411 -23.15 -10.81 9.35
C ALA A 411 -22.12 -11.35 10.36
N PHE A 412 -20.85 -11.36 9.98
CA PHE A 412 -19.75 -11.78 10.84
C PHE A 412 -19.58 -10.86 12.07
N GLY A 413 -19.76 -9.55 11.90
CA GLY A 413 -19.81 -8.57 12.98
C GLY A 413 -20.92 -8.89 13.99
N GLY A 414 -22.12 -9.20 13.51
CA GLY A 414 -23.25 -9.64 14.34
C GLY A 414 -22.98 -10.97 15.07
N ALA A 415 -22.50 -11.99 14.35
CA ALA A 415 -22.17 -13.29 14.93
C ALA A 415 -21.08 -13.21 16.01
N SER A 416 -19.99 -12.47 15.74
CA SER A 416 -18.89 -12.30 16.69
C SER A 416 -19.34 -11.57 17.96
N ALA A 417 -20.22 -10.58 17.82
CA ALA A 417 -20.80 -9.87 18.96
C ALA A 417 -21.68 -10.77 19.85
N LEU A 418 -22.36 -11.77 19.25
CA LEU A 418 -23.20 -12.77 19.95
C LEU A 418 -22.38 -13.90 20.60
N TRP A 419 -21.38 -14.44 19.90
CA TRP A 419 -20.60 -15.60 20.35
C TRP A 419 -19.52 -15.29 21.39
N ARG A 420 -18.92 -14.10 21.36
CA ARG A 420 -17.87 -13.70 22.32
C ARG A 420 -18.22 -12.35 22.96
N PRO A 421 -19.08 -12.31 23.99
CA PRO A 421 -19.54 -11.06 24.60
C PRO A 421 -18.43 -10.22 25.25
N ARG A 422 -17.26 -10.80 25.54
CA ARG A 422 -16.34 -10.35 26.59
C ARG A 422 -15.02 -9.70 26.10
N SER A 423 -14.74 -9.63 24.78
CA SER A 423 -13.54 -8.95 24.27
C SER A 423 -13.77 -7.44 24.10
N ARG A 424 -12.78 -6.63 24.52
CA ARG A 424 -12.77 -5.16 24.43
C ARG A 424 -12.75 -4.63 22.99
N GLU A 425 -12.25 -5.44 22.06
CA GLU A 425 -12.22 -5.09 20.63
C GLU A 425 -13.16 -6.03 19.89
N LYS A 426 -14.17 -5.45 19.25
CA LYS A 426 -15.11 -6.16 18.39
C LYS A 426 -15.26 -5.36 17.11
N PHE A 427 -14.97 -6.03 16.00
CA PHE A 427 -14.82 -5.50 14.65
C PHE A 427 -15.99 -4.60 14.20
N MET A 428 -17.20 -4.76 14.76
CA MET A 428 -18.34 -3.82 14.64
C MET A 428 -19.32 -3.92 15.84
N ALA A 429 -18.90 -3.64 17.08
CA ALA A 429 -19.81 -3.83 18.25
C ALA A 429 -20.79 -2.69 18.56
N GLY A 430 -20.72 -1.57 17.85
CA GLY A 430 -21.55 -0.40 18.14
C GLY A 430 -22.82 -0.34 17.30
N GLY A 431 -23.92 0.14 17.89
CA GLY A 431 -25.15 0.45 17.15
C GLY A 431 -24.91 1.42 15.99
N ALA A 432 -23.99 2.37 16.16
CA ALA A 432 -23.55 3.31 15.11
C ALA A 432 -22.81 2.62 13.94
N ALA A 433 -22.02 1.56 14.22
CA ALA A 433 -21.32 0.81 13.17
C ALA A 433 -22.31 0.00 12.32
N PHE A 434 -23.30 -0.63 12.96
CA PHE A 434 -24.37 -1.34 12.25
C PHE A 434 -25.26 -0.37 11.45
N LEU A 435 -25.57 0.82 11.99
CA LEU A 435 -26.26 1.87 11.25
C LEU A 435 -25.51 2.29 9.99
N ALA A 436 -24.22 2.58 10.11
CA ALA A 436 -23.39 2.98 8.97
C ALA A 436 -23.34 1.88 7.90
N ALA A 437 -23.13 0.63 8.31
CA ALA A 437 -23.09 -0.49 7.37
C ALA A 437 -24.44 -0.77 6.71
N GLY A 438 -25.55 -0.67 7.46
CA GLY A 438 -26.89 -0.76 6.91
C GLY A 438 -27.21 0.36 5.91
N LEU A 439 -26.71 1.57 6.14
CA LEU A 439 -26.87 2.71 5.23
C LEU A 439 -26.09 2.48 3.93
N VAL A 440 -24.89 1.94 4.03
CA VAL A 440 -24.07 1.55 2.86
C VAL A 440 -24.80 0.47 2.05
N LEU A 441 -25.32 -0.58 2.69
CA LEU A 441 -26.09 -1.61 1.98
C LEU A 441 -27.37 -1.03 1.33
N ALA A 442 -28.12 -0.19 2.04
CA ALA A 442 -29.35 0.39 1.51
C ALA A 442 -29.07 1.39 0.37
N SER A 443 -28.01 2.20 0.47
CA SER A 443 -27.60 3.14 -0.57
C SER A 443 -27.08 2.42 -1.81
N LEU A 444 -26.35 1.32 -1.64
CA LEU A 444 -26.00 0.44 -2.74
C LEU A 444 -27.29 -0.09 -3.40
N ALA A 445 -28.14 -0.79 -2.66
CA ALA A 445 -29.37 -1.38 -3.23
C ALA A 445 -30.26 -0.33 -3.93
N ALA A 446 -30.36 0.88 -3.36
CA ALA A 446 -31.07 2.01 -3.96
C ALA A 446 -30.37 2.56 -5.22
N ALA A 447 -29.04 2.67 -5.22
CA ALA A 447 -28.28 3.09 -6.39
C ALA A 447 -28.53 2.14 -7.57
N TYR A 448 -28.58 0.82 -7.31
CA TYR A 448 -28.95 -0.17 -8.32
C TYR A 448 -30.38 0.02 -8.86
N LEU A 449 -31.34 0.37 -7.98
CA LEU A 449 -32.70 0.70 -8.42
C LEU A 449 -32.75 1.95 -9.30
N THR A 450 -31.82 2.90 -9.13
CA THR A 450 -31.80 4.17 -9.89
C THR A 450 -31.02 4.14 -11.20
N VAL A 451 -30.08 3.21 -11.39
CA VAL A 451 -29.15 3.17 -12.56
C VAL A 451 -29.64 2.18 -13.63
N SER A 452 -30.94 2.17 -13.96
CA SER A 452 -31.54 1.16 -14.86
C SER A 452 -30.86 1.11 -16.26
N PRO A 453 -30.72 -0.09 -16.89
CA PRO A 453 -30.31 -0.20 -18.27
C PRO A 453 -31.40 0.34 -19.21
N ARG A 454 -31.00 0.94 -20.34
CA ARG A 454 -31.87 1.48 -21.40
C ARG A 454 -32.63 0.42 -22.22
N GLY A 455 -32.93 -0.74 -21.64
CA GLY A 455 -33.62 -1.85 -22.33
C GLY A 455 -35.14 -1.73 -22.22
N GLU A 456 -35.85 -1.98 -23.32
CA GLU A 456 -37.32 -1.77 -23.42
C GLU A 456 -38.17 -2.66 -22.48
N ASN A 457 -37.59 -3.67 -21.81
CA ASN A 457 -38.31 -4.61 -20.93
C ASN A 457 -37.55 -4.93 -19.60
N TYR A 458 -36.68 -4.05 -19.13
CA TYR A 458 -35.97 -4.27 -17.87
C TYR A 458 -36.92 -4.25 -16.66
N SER A 459 -36.82 -5.26 -15.79
CA SER A 459 -37.53 -5.29 -14.51
C SER A 459 -36.64 -5.88 -13.41
N HIS A 460 -36.83 -5.41 -12.17
CA HIS A 460 -35.99 -5.81 -11.05
C HIS A 460 -36.32 -7.24 -10.60
N GLY A 461 -35.27 -8.05 -10.44
CA GLY A 461 -35.37 -9.40 -9.91
C GLY A 461 -35.56 -9.44 -8.38
N PRO A 462 -35.91 -10.61 -7.82
CA PRO A 462 -36.18 -10.77 -6.39
C PRO A 462 -34.96 -10.51 -5.50
N GLY A 463 -33.73 -10.64 -6.02
CA GLY A 463 -32.49 -10.43 -5.28
C GLY A 463 -32.30 -8.99 -4.79
N VAL A 464 -32.71 -7.97 -5.57
CA VAL A 464 -32.60 -6.56 -5.17
C VAL A 464 -33.49 -6.26 -3.97
N TRP A 465 -34.73 -6.75 -4.01
CA TRP A 465 -35.71 -6.53 -2.95
C TRP A 465 -35.33 -7.25 -1.66
N LEU A 466 -34.81 -8.48 -1.76
CA LEU A 466 -34.31 -9.21 -0.61
C LEU A 466 -33.07 -8.53 0.00
N GLY A 467 -32.18 -7.99 -0.84
CA GLY A 467 -31.01 -7.21 -0.42
C GLY A 467 -31.40 -5.94 0.33
N LEU A 468 -32.38 -5.20 -0.20
CA LEU A 468 -32.92 -3.98 0.43
C LEU A 468 -33.59 -4.30 1.78
N LEU A 469 -34.37 -5.38 1.84
CA LEU A 469 -34.98 -5.86 3.08
C LEU A 469 -33.92 -6.24 4.12
N GLY A 470 -32.86 -6.95 3.72
CA GLY A 470 -31.71 -7.23 4.57
C GLY A 470 -31.04 -5.96 5.10
N ALA A 471 -30.82 -4.97 4.25
CA ALA A 471 -30.23 -3.68 4.62
C ALA A 471 -31.10 -2.89 5.62
N LEU A 472 -32.42 -2.88 5.42
CA LEU A 472 -33.38 -2.23 6.33
C LEU A 472 -33.40 -2.90 7.72
N ILE A 473 -33.25 -4.22 7.79
CA ILE A 473 -33.16 -4.96 9.07
C ILE A 473 -31.87 -4.55 9.82
N VAL A 474 -30.74 -4.44 9.12
CA VAL A 474 -29.47 -3.98 9.71
C VAL A 474 -29.60 -2.54 10.22
N LEU A 475 -30.19 -1.64 9.43
CA LEU A 475 -30.46 -0.25 9.80
C LEU A 475 -31.36 -0.15 11.04
N GLY A 476 -32.49 -0.87 11.05
CA GLY A 476 -33.42 -0.87 12.19
C GLY A 476 -32.77 -1.41 13.47
N GLY A 477 -31.98 -2.47 13.36
CA GLY A 477 -31.23 -3.05 14.48
C GLY A 477 -30.18 -2.09 15.05
N GLY A 478 -29.45 -1.39 14.17
CA GLY A 478 -28.49 -0.36 14.56
C GLY A 478 -29.16 0.85 15.23
N ALA A 479 -30.30 1.32 14.68
CA ALA A 479 -31.07 2.44 15.22
C ALA A 479 -31.60 2.15 16.63
N ALA A 480 -32.20 0.96 16.81
CA ALA A 480 -32.72 0.52 18.09
C ALA A 480 -31.61 0.35 19.14
N ALA A 481 -30.43 -0.12 18.74
CA ALA A 481 -29.26 -0.20 19.60
C ALA A 481 -28.74 1.20 19.99
N ALA A 482 -28.69 2.16 19.05
CA ALA A 482 -28.18 3.51 19.27
C ALA A 482 -29.13 4.39 20.13
N LEU A 483 -30.44 4.32 19.91
CA LEU A 483 -31.44 5.10 20.63
C LEU A 483 -31.55 4.74 22.12
N ARG A 484 -31.19 3.51 22.50
CA ARG A 484 -31.21 3.03 23.90
C ARG A 484 -29.86 3.20 24.62
N MET A 485 -28.87 3.84 23.99
CA MET A 485 -27.59 4.21 24.62
C MET A 485 -27.58 5.65 25.14
N ARG A 486 -28.52 6.49 24.69
CA ARG A 486 -28.89 7.75 25.35
C ARG A 486 -29.87 7.45 26.47
#